data_AF-A0A3R7USK8-F1
#
_entry.id   AF-A0A3R7USK8-F1
#
_cell.length_a   1.000
_cell.length_b   1.000
_cell.length_c   1.000
_cell.angle_alpha   90.00
_cell.angle_beta   90.00
_cell.angle_gamma   90.00
#
_symmetry.space_group_name_H-M   'P 1'
#
loop_
_entity.id
_entity.type
_entity.pdbx_description
1 polymer ?
#
loop_
_entity_poly.entity_id
_entity_poly.type
_entity_poly.pdbx_seq_one_letter_code
_entity_poly.pdbx_strand_id
1 'polypeptide(L)'
;MNPALASVAVLIWGGQVAKLLGRCISAPSGKKESTNMKRSKGLRVRTRSILRRRKSERSRINISRVMHDYQEGDRVAIVLDGGKQMGMPHRRFHGRTGFIEKRQGVAWVVAVKDGNMAKTVIARPEHLRPLE
;
A
#
# COMPACT_ATOMS: atom_id res chain seq x y z
N MET A 1 -60.70 -28.44 72.27
CA MET A 1 -62.04 -27.83 72.06
C MET A 1 -62.13 -27.43 70.59
N ASN A 2 -62.98 -28.13 69.85
CA ASN A 2 -63.46 -27.82 68.49
C ASN A 2 -64.34 -26.53 68.54
N PRO A 3 -64.88 -25.94 67.45
CA PRO A 3 -64.86 -26.32 66.03
C PRO A 3 -64.78 -25.16 64.99
N ALA A 4 -64.68 -25.55 63.72
CA ALA A 4 -65.22 -24.96 62.47
C ALA A 4 -65.70 -23.49 62.43
N LEU A 5 -65.29 -22.77 61.38
CA LEU A 5 -66.21 -22.03 60.49
C LEU A 5 -65.54 -21.79 59.11
N ALA A 6 -66.23 -22.25 58.07
CA ALA A 6 -65.94 -22.02 56.65
C ALA A 6 -66.55 -20.69 56.18
N SER A 7 -65.97 -20.06 55.13
CA SER A 7 -66.72 -19.21 54.18
C SER A 7 -65.88 -18.76 52.96
N VAL A 8 -66.39 -19.12 51.78
CA VAL A 8 -66.40 -18.39 50.48
C VAL A 8 -65.05 -18.22 49.74
N ALA A 9 -64.70 -18.91 48.65
CA ALA A 9 -65.34 -19.23 47.36
C ALA A 9 -65.34 -18.09 46.31
N VAL A 10 -65.02 -18.46 45.05
CA VAL A 10 -65.38 -17.81 43.75
C VAL A 10 -64.36 -16.76 43.21
N LEU A 11 -63.47 -17.14 42.27
CA LEU A 11 -63.60 -17.08 40.78
C LEU A 11 -63.28 -15.66 40.25
N ILE A 12 -62.61 -15.34 39.14
CA ILE A 12 -62.49 -15.86 37.77
C ILE A 12 -61.36 -15.01 37.12
N TRP A 13 -60.33 -15.62 36.53
CA TRP A 13 -60.18 -15.93 35.09
C TRP A 13 -59.62 -14.78 34.25
N GLY A 14 -58.61 -15.11 33.43
CA GLY A 14 -58.36 -14.39 32.19
C GLY A 14 -56.88 -14.18 31.85
N GLY A 15 -56.37 -14.97 30.89
CA GLY A 15 -55.37 -14.45 29.97
C GLY A 15 -54.12 -15.28 29.74
N GLN A 16 -54.28 -16.51 29.23
CA GLN A 16 -53.24 -17.14 28.42
C GLN A 16 -52.98 -16.29 27.17
N VAL A 17 -51.70 -16.01 26.86
CA VAL A 17 -51.22 -16.09 25.47
C VAL A 17 -49.81 -16.70 25.50
N ALA A 18 -49.77 -18.03 25.47
CA ALA A 18 -48.58 -18.76 25.08
C ALA A 18 -48.37 -18.55 23.57
N LYS A 19 -47.37 -17.76 23.19
CA LYS A 19 -46.91 -17.69 21.80
C LYS A 19 -46.01 -18.90 21.52
N LEU A 20 -46.60 -19.81 20.76
CA LEU A 20 -45.99 -20.91 20.04
C LEU A 20 -44.85 -20.45 19.11
N LEU A 21 -43.86 -21.36 18.99
CA LEU A 21 -43.07 -21.68 17.80
C LEU A 21 -42.10 -20.61 17.27
N GLY A 22 -40.83 -20.78 17.63
CA GLY A 22 -39.68 -20.11 17.02
C GLY A 22 -38.42 -20.97 17.12
N ARG A 23 -38.27 -21.87 16.15
CA ARG A 23 -37.15 -22.76 15.85
C ARG A 23 -35.78 -22.09 16.07
N CYS A 24 -34.81 -22.89 16.55
CA CYS A 24 -33.40 -22.57 16.72
C CYS A 24 -32.83 -21.70 15.58
N ILE A 25 -32.13 -20.62 15.93
CA ILE A 25 -31.11 -20.04 15.05
C ILE A 25 -29.79 -20.25 15.79
N SER A 26 -29.14 -21.36 15.49
CA SER A 26 -27.71 -21.52 15.72
C SER A 26 -27.02 -20.32 15.07
N ALA A 27 -26.29 -19.54 15.88
CA ALA A 27 -25.37 -18.56 15.34
C ALA A 27 -24.42 -19.31 14.38
N PRO A 28 -24.29 -18.94 13.10
CA PRO A 28 -23.21 -19.46 12.31
C PRO A 28 -21.93 -18.97 12.99
N SER A 29 -21.17 -19.92 13.55
CA SER A 29 -19.75 -19.76 13.85
C SER A 29 -19.02 -19.61 12.51
N GLY A 30 -19.26 -18.47 11.85
CA GLY A 30 -18.64 -18.10 10.61
C GLY A 30 -17.15 -17.93 10.88
N LYS A 31 -16.38 -18.94 10.49
CA LYS A 31 -14.93 -18.84 10.33
C LYS A 31 -14.68 -17.54 9.55
N LYS A 32 -13.85 -16.64 10.09
CA LYS A 32 -13.40 -15.45 9.37
C LYS A 32 -12.64 -15.92 8.13
N GLU A 33 -13.32 -16.08 7.00
CA GLU A 33 -12.66 -16.23 5.71
C GLU A 33 -11.88 -14.94 5.48
N SER A 34 -10.56 -15.03 5.57
CA SER A 34 -9.68 -13.96 5.16
C SER A 34 -9.86 -13.80 3.64
N THR A 35 -10.74 -12.90 3.22
CA THR A 35 -10.81 -12.45 1.84
C THR A 35 -9.47 -11.80 1.50
N ASN A 36 -8.58 -12.59 0.90
CA ASN A 36 -7.28 -12.13 0.45
C ASN A 36 -7.50 -11.24 -0.80
N MET A 37 -7.92 -9.99 -0.57
CA MET A 37 -8.02 -8.99 -1.63
C MET A 37 -6.61 -8.75 -2.18
N LYS A 38 -6.39 -9.22 -3.41
CA LYS A 38 -5.13 -9.01 -4.13
C LYS A 38 -4.93 -7.51 -4.35
N ARG A 39 -3.77 -7.01 -3.92
CA ARG A 39 -3.38 -5.61 -4.15
C ARG A 39 -3.23 -5.34 -5.66
N SER A 40 -3.48 -4.10 -6.05
CA SER A 40 -3.24 -3.63 -7.41
C SER A 40 -1.76 -3.76 -7.82
N LYS A 41 -1.48 -3.83 -9.13
CA LYS A 41 -0.14 -4.05 -9.70
C LYS A 41 0.46 -2.79 -10.37
N GLY A 42 -0.04 -1.60 -10.05
CA GLY A 42 0.39 -0.35 -10.68
C GLY A 42 1.85 0.07 -10.40
N LEU A 43 2.33 1.06 -11.17
CA LEU A 43 3.70 1.59 -11.13
C LEU A 43 4.09 2.23 -9.79
N ARG A 44 3.12 2.70 -9.00
CA ARG A 44 3.35 3.36 -7.68
C ARG A 44 2.93 2.53 -6.46
N VAL A 45 2.60 1.26 -6.63
CA VAL A 45 2.29 0.35 -5.52
C VAL A 45 3.47 0.18 -4.57
N ARG A 46 3.22 0.25 -3.26
CA ARG A 46 4.24 0.11 -2.18
C ARG A 46 5.40 1.11 -2.27
N THR A 47 5.21 2.26 -2.91
CA THR A 47 6.27 3.29 -3.06
C THR A 47 6.23 4.40 -2.00
N ARG A 48 5.31 4.31 -1.01
CA ARG A 48 5.10 5.38 -0.02
C ARG A 48 6.39 5.77 0.70
N SER A 49 7.25 4.83 1.07
CA SER A 49 8.54 5.13 1.71
C SER A 49 9.59 5.62 0.72
N ILE A 50 9.72 4.94 -0.43
CA ILE A 50 10.75 5.21 -1.45
C ILE A 50 10.62 6.61 -2.04
N LEU A 51 9.39 7.06 -2.33
CA LEU A 51 9.14 8.36 -2.97
C LEU A 51 8.91 9.49 -1.96
N ARG A 52 8.87 9.18 -0.66
CA ARG A 52 8.63 10.19 0.37
C ARG A 52 9.90 10.98 0.62
N ARG A 53 9.81 12.29 0.39
CA ARG A 53 10.85 13.26 0.77
C ARG A 53 10.70 13.69 2.23
N ARG A 54 11.81 14.11 2.84
CA ARG A 54 11.82 14.72 4.17
C ARG A 54 11.10 16.07 4.15
N LYS A 55 10.60 16.53 5.31
CA LYS A 55 9.84 17.79 5.42
C LYS A 55 10.64 18.99 4.89
N SER A 56 11.93 19.08 5.27
CA SER A 56 12.84 20.14 4.82
C SER A 56 13.12 20.10 3.32
N GLU A 57 13.23 18.90 2.74
CA GLU A 57 13.57 18.71 1.34
C GLU A 57 12.38 18.87 0.40
N ARG A 58 11.14 18.96 0.90
CA ARG A 58 9.94 18.98 0.03
C ARG A 58 9.84 20.24 -0.84
N SER A 59 10.32 21.38 -0.34
CA SER A 59 10.12 22.67 -1.00
C SER A 59 11.10 22.93 -2.16
N ARG A 60 12.32 22.39 -2.09
CA ARG A 60 13.40 22.71 -3.03
C ARG A 60 13.80 21.52 -3.88
N ILE A 61 14.14 21.77 -5.15
CA ILE A 61 14.76 20.77 -6.02
C ILE A 61 16.29 20.89 -5.85
N ASN A 62 17.00 19.76 -5.90
CA ASN A 62 18.45 19.77 -5.79
C ASN A 62 19.04 20.18 -7.15
N ILE A 63 19.46 21.45 -7.26
CA ILE A 63 19.98 22.04 -8.50
C ILE A 63 21.27 21.34 -8.94
N SER A 64 22.11 20.97 -7.99
CA SER A 64 23.36 20.24 -8.25
C SER A 64 23.18 18.96 -9.04
N ARG A 65 22.06 18.24 -8.85
CA ARG A 65 21.78 17.00 -9.59
C ARG A 65 21.34 17.28 -11.02
N VAL A 66 20.64 18.38 -11.24
CA VAL A 66 20.11 18.77 -12.57
C VAL A 66 21.24 19.23 -13.48
N MET A 67 22.19 19.98 -12.92
CA MET A 67 23.33 20.56 -13.65
C MET A 67 24.54 19.63 -13.74
N HIS A 68 24.46 18.42 -13.18
CA HIS A 68 25.57 17.50 -13.27
C HIS A 68 25.69 16.97 -14.70
N ASP A 69 26.81 17.31 -15.35
CA ASP A 69 27.14 16.77 -16.66
C ASP A 69 27.68 15.35 -16.50
N TYR A 70 27.17 14.44 -17.30
CA TYR A 70 27.61 13.04 -17.32
C TYR A 70 28.27 12.73 -18.66
N GLN A 71 29.18 11.77 -18.65
CA GLN A 71 29.82 11.22 -19.83
C GLN A 71 29.41 9.77 -20.05
N GLU A 72 29.62 9.28 -21.27
CA GLU A 72 29.40 7.87 -21.60
C GLU A 72 30.43 7.01 -20.87
N GLY A 73 29.98 5.92 -20.26
CA GLY A 73 30.82 5.06 -19.41
C GLY A 73 30.82 5.44 -17.92
N ASP A 74 30.24 6.58 -17.53
CA ASP A 74 30.16 6.97 -16.13
C ASP A 74 29.33 5.98 -15.30
N ARG A 75 29.79 5.73 -14.07
CA ARG A 75 29.09 4.89 -13.11
C ARG A 75 28.08 5.73 -12.33
N VAL A 76 26.81 5.34 -12.40
CA VAL A 76 25.71 6.09 -11.77
C VAL A 76 24.76 5.19 -11.00
N ALA A 77 24.26 5.70 -9.88
CA ALA A 77 23.17 5.10 -9.11
C ALA A 77 21.83 5.74 -9.46
N ILE A 78 20.81 4.91 -9.64
CA ILE A 78 19.43 5.36 -9.89
C ILE A 78 18.73 5.59 -8.57
N VAL A 79 18.51 6.85 -8.21
CA VAL A 79 17.81 7.27 -6.99
C VAL A 79 16.60 8.11 -7.35
N LEU A 80 15.42 7.49 -7.24
CA LEU A 80 14.14 8.15 -7.50
C LEU A 80 13.92 9.35 -6.58
N ASP A 81 13.52 10.48 -7.18
CA ASP A 81 13.10 11.67 -6.45
C ASP A 81 11.60 11.90 -6.68
N GLY A 82 10.78 11.72 -5.63
CA GLY A 82 9.33 11.92 -5.71
C GLY A 82 8.91 13.37 -6.04
N GLY A 83 9.81 14.34 -5.91
CA GLY A 83 9.54 15.74 -6.21
C GLY A 83 9.48 16.06 -7.70
N LYS A 84 10.18 15.29 -8.55
CA LYS A 84 10.04 15.35 -10.01
C LYS A 84 9.48 14.07 -10.56
N GLN A 85 8.36 14.19 -11.26
CA GLN A 85 7.64 13.03 -11.81
C GLN A 85 8.09 12.66 -13.21
N MET A 86 8.61 13.63 -13.97
CA MET A 86 9.02 13.44 -15.35
C MET A 86 10.33 12.66 -15.43
N GLY A 87 10.43 11.74 -16.39
CA GLY A 87 11.62 10.92 -16.61
C GLY A 87 11.98 9.98 -15.45
N MET A 88 11.01 9.68 -14.58
CA MET A 88 11.20 8.79 -13.44
C MET A 88 11.23 7.33 -13.89
N PRO A 89 12.30 6.58 -13.56
CA PRO A 89 12.35 5.16 -13.87
C PRO A 89 11.45 4.34 -12.92
N HIS A 90 11.15 3.11 -13.32
CA HIS A 90 10.30 2.22 -12.51
C HIS A 90 10.93 1.91 -11.15
N ARG A 91 10.09 1.77 -10.10
CA ARG A 91 10.52 1.53 -8.70
C ARG A 91 11.50 0.38 -8.51
N ARG A 92 11.50 -0.61 -9.41
CA ARG A 92 12.39 -1.78 -9.34
C ARG A 92 13.87 -1.39 -9.46
N PHE A 93 14.16 -0.32 -10.17
CA PHE A 93 15.51 0.14 -10.43
C PHE A 93 16.02 1.13 -9.37
N HIS A 94 15.21 1.48 -8.39
CA HIS A 94 15.66 2.31 -7.28
C HIS A 94 16.81 1.62 -6.52
N GLY A 95 17.91 2.35 -6.31
CA GLY A 95 19.11 1.85 -5.63
C GLY A 95 19.97 0.91 -6.48
N ARG A 96 19.67 0.77 -7.78
CA ARG A 96 20.54 0.03 -8.70
C ARG A 96 21.60 0.95 -9.27
N THR A 97 22.78 0.37 -9.49
CA THR A 97 23.90 1.03 -10.14
C THR A 97 24.02 0.53 -11.57
N GLY A 98 24.44 1.40 -12.47
CA GLY A 98 24.64 1.10 -13.87
C GLY A 98 25.69 2.00 -14.50
N PHE A 99 25.86 1.83 -15.80
CA PHE A 99 26.74 2.65 -16.63
C PHE A 99 25.91 3.45 -17.63
N ILE A 100 26.32 4.68 -17.90
CA ILE A 100 25.69 5.49 -18.93
C ILE A 100 26.15 5.00 -20.31
N GLU A 101 25.20 4.67 -21.18
CA GLU A 101 25.48 4.27 -22.56
C GLU A 101 25.49 5.48 -23.49
N LYS A 102 24.44 6.31 -23.41
CA LYS A 102 24.25 7.46 -24.32
C LYS A 102 23.29 8.49 -23.75
N ARG A 103 23.29 9.68 -24.35
CA ARG A 103 22.30 10.74 -24.09
C ARG A 103 21.07 10.57 -24.99
N GLN A 104 19.88 10.71 -24.41
CA GLN A 104 18.60 10.73 -25.14
C GLN A 104 17.79 11.98 -24.77
N GLY A 105 17.97 13.05 -25.55
CA GLY A 105 17.39 14.36 -25.26
C GLY A 105 17.94 14.92 -23.94
N VAL A 106 17.04 15.19 -22.98
CA VAL A 106 17.38 15.65 -21.62
C VAL A 106 17.68 14.47 -20.67
N ALA A 107 17.36 13.24 -21.08
CA ALA A 107 17.54 12.05 -20.28
C ALA A 107 18.81 11.28 -20.69
N TRP A 108 19.23 10.38 -19.81
CA TRP A 108 20.34 9.47 -20.02
C TRP A 108 19.83 8.04 -20.10
N VAL A 109 20.48 7.26 -20.95
CA VAL A 109 20.25 5.84 -21.10
C VAL A 109 21.27 5.10 -20.24
N VAL A 110 20.78 4.37 -19.25
CA VAL A 110 21.59 3.67 -18.25
C VAL A 110 21.42 2.16 -18.41
N ALA A 111 22.54 1.46 -18.60
CA ALA A 111 22.62 0.02 -18.56
C ALA A 111 22.63 -0.48 -17.11
N VAL A 112 21.61 -1.24 -16.72
CA VAL A 112 21.45 -1.76 -15.36
C VAL A 112 21.30 -3.28 -15.40
N LYS A 113 21.95 -3.98 -14.48
CA LYS A 113 21.71 -5.41 -14.26
C LYS A 113 20.63 -5.62 -13.21
N ASP A 114 19.56 -6.33 -13.58
CA ASP A 114 18.48 -6.77 -12.69
C ASP A 114 18.58 -8.29 -12.54
N GLY A 115 19.39 -8.74 -11.57
CA GLY A 115 19.77 -10.15 -11.46
C GLY A 115 20.64 -10.57 -12.64
N ASN A 116 20.18 -11.57 -13.40
CA ASN A 116 20.90 -12.09 -14.57
C ASN A 116 20.57 -11.36 -15.88
N MET A 117 19.59 -10.45 -15.88
CA MET A 117 19.17 -9.76 -17.11
C MET A 117 19.74 -8.34 -17.16
N ALA A 118 20.42 -8.03 -18.26
CA ALA A 118 20.75 -6.66 -18.62
C ALA A 118 19.50 -5.93 -19.10
N LYS A 119 19.27 -4.73 -18.58
CA LYS A 119 18.13 -3.88 -18.92
C LYS A 119 18.59 -2.46 -19.12
N THR A 120 17.96 -1.80 -20.07
CA THR A 120 18.18 -0.39 -20.35
C THR A 120 17.12 0.44 -19.64
N VAL A 121 17.55 1.47 -18.91
CA VAL A 121 16.68 2.37 -18.15
C VAL A 121 16.90 3.79 -18.62
N ILE A 122 15.83 4.48 -18.98
CA ILE A 122 15.88 5.89 -19.34
C ILE A 122 15.53 6.70 -18.10
N ALA A 123 16.46 7.55 -17.67
CA ALA A 123 16.29 8.39 -16.48
C ALA A 123 16.83 9.79 -16.73
N ARG A 124 16.13 10.80 -16.22
CA ARG A 124 16.63 12.17 -16.22
C ARG A 124 17.69 12.38 -15.12
N PRO A 125 18.55 13.42 -15.24
CA PRO A 125 19.60 13.70 -14.26
C PRO A 125 19.07 13.90 -12.82
N GLU A 126 17.82 14.32 -12.61
CA GLU A 126 17.25 14.45 -11.27
C GLU A 126 17.20 13.13 -10.48
N HIS A 127 17.19 12.00 -11.19
CA HIS A 127 17.09 10.66 -10.63
C HIS A 127 18.41 9.89 -10.68
N LEU A 128 19.49 10.53 -11.11
CA LEU A 128 20.82 9.94 -11.15
C LEU A 128 21.67 10.51 -10.02
N ARG A 129 22.59 9.68 -9.54
CA ARG A 129 23.67 10.10 -8.66
C ARG A 129 24.99 9.56 -9.19
N PRO A 130 26.02 10.41 -9.33
CA PRO A 130 27.36 9.92 -9.62
C PRO A 130 27.84 9.04 -8.46
N LEU A 131 28.55 7.97 -8.80
CA LEU A 131 29.35 7.18 -7.87
C LEU A 131 30.79 7.32 -8.35
N GLU A 132 31.61 8.03 -7.58
CA GLU A 132 33.06 8.08 -7.80
C GLU A 132 33.68 6.67 -7.74
#